data_AF-A0A7D9ELS2-F1
#
_entry.id   AF-A0A7D9ELS2-F1
#
_cell.length_a   1.000
_cell.length_b   1.000
_cell.length_c   1.000
_cell.angle_alpha   90.00
_cell.angle_beta   90.00
_cell.angle_gamma   90.00
#
_symmetry.space_group_name_H-M   'P 1'
#
loop_
_entity.id
_entity.type
_entity.pdbx_description
1 polymer ?
#
loop_
_entity_poly.entity_id
_entity_poly.type
_entity_poly.pdbx_seq_one_letter_code
_entity_poly.pdbx_strand_id
1 'polypeptide(L)'
;MHINDWNSGSENQHVSLKPVSVLLAVGLQTPNPKSKAKDHQDALSKRLALWKDGEISKLIRDRGRIIQSRIGKFKGSNHPDKAKVFAKLVLEGQINSALRFLSENSNGGVLTLTDDVMTQLKQKHPEPQPAKLGSVLFGPLNDEIPESVYSQINGEIVRQAAFRTKGSGGPSGVDANGFRRMLACKSFKQSSTRLCEAIARMAKTLCTQYIDPTTIEALILVV
;
A
#
# COMPACT_ATOMS: atom_id res chain seq x y z
N MET A 1 1.20 14.40 6.49
CA MET A 1 0.94 14.65 7.90
C MET A 1 0.88 13.34 8.67
N HIS A 2 1.74 12.35 8.40
CA HIS A 2 1.62 11.06 9.11
C HIS A 2 2.94 10.31 9.27
N ILE A 3 3.72 10.08 8.20
CA ILE A 3 5.05 9.45 8.37
C ILE A 3 6.02 10.35 9.14
N ASN A 4 5.94 11.67 8.93
CA ASN A 4 6.74 12.63 9.69
C ASN A 4 6.23 12.75 11.14
N ASP A 5 4.92 12.67 11.35
CA ASP A 5 4.26 12.73 12.66
C ASP A 5 4.56 11.46 13.48
N TRP A 6 4.75 10.32 12.78
CA TRP A 6 5.28 9.09 13.36
C TRP A 6 6.77 9.27 13.70
N ASN A 7 7.56 9.79 12.76
CA ASN A 7 8.99 10.03 12.97
C ASN A 7 9.28 11.05 14.09
N SER A 8 8.34 11.95 14.39
CA SER A 8 8.46 12.94 15.46
C SER A 8 7.96 12.44 16.82
N GLY A 9 7.47 11.20 16.92
CA GLY A 9 6.93 10.65 18.17
C GLY A 9 5.71 11.43 18.68
N SER A 10 4.86 11.95 17.79
CA SER A 10 3.65 12.68 18.20
C SER A 10 2.68 11.77 18.97
N GLU A 11 1.78 12.35 19.77
CA GLU A 11 0.76 11.60 20.53
C GLU A 11 -0.08 10.65 19.65
N ASN A 12 -0.19 10.94 18.35
CA ASN A 12 -0.91 10.15 17.36
C ASN A 12 -0.05 9.12 16.60
N GLN A 13 1.15 8.79 17.10
CA GLN A 13 2.05 7.81 16.47
C GLN A 13 1.39 6.44 16.26
N HIS A 14 0.52 6.03 17.19
CA HIS A 14 -0.22 4.77 17.13
C HIS A 14 -1.27 4.69 16.01
N VAL A 15 -1.76 5.84 15.54
CA VAL A 15 -2.75 5.91 14.45
C VAL A 15 -2.08 6.29 13.14
N SER A 16 -0.90 6.90 13.13
CA SER A 16 -0.38 7.56 11.93
C SER A 16 -0.01 6.62 10.77
N LEU A 17 0.35 5.35 11.04
CA LEU A 17 0.70 4.38 9.98
C LEU A 17 -0.52 3.67 9.37
N LYS A 18 -1.59 3.44 10.15
CA LYS A 18 -2.82 2.75 9.68
C LYS A 18 -3.48 3.42 8.46
N PRO A 19 -3.59 4.77 8.39
CA PRO A 19 -4.14 5.47 7.25
C PRO A 19 -3.23 5.37 6.01
N VAL A 20 -1.90 5.30 6.15
CA VAL A 20 -0.97 5.33 4.99
C VAL A 20 -1.24 4.19 4.01
N SER A 21 -1.59 2.99 4.51
CA SER A 21 -1.97 1.84 3.67
C SER A 21 -3.29 2.09 2.91
N VAL A 22 -4.22 2.80 3.52
CA VAL A 22 -5.55 3.13 2.97
C VAL A 22 -5.49 4.34 2.02
N LEU A 23 -4.56 5.27 2.21
CA LEU A 23 -4.45 6.50 1.42
C LEU A 23 -4.26 6.20 -0.07
N LEU A 24 -3.38 5.26 -0.41
CA LEU A 24 -3.15 4.89 -1.80
C LEU A 24 -4.38 4.20 -2.38
N ALA A 25 -4.97 3.30 -1.60
CA ALA A 25 -6.16 2.54 -1.99
C ALA A 25 -7.40 3.42 -2.20
N VAL A 26 -7.54 4.55 -1.49
CA VAL A 26 -8.73 5.42 -1.56
C VAL A 26 -8.47 6.72 -2.32
N GLY A 27 -7.26 7.27 -2.20
CA GLY A 27 -6.86 8.53 -2.83
C GLY A 27 -6.71 8.42 -4.34
N LEU A 28 -6.17 7.30 -4.84
CA LEU A 28 -5.82 7.12 -6.26
C LEU A 28 -6.90 6.42 -7.12
N GLN A 29 -8.08 6.15 -6.58
CA GLN A 29 -9.14 5.47 -7.35
C GLN A 29 -9.71 6.35 -8.47
N THR A 30 -9.95 5.76 -9.64
CA THR A 30 -10.60 6.46 -10.76
C THR A 30 -12.03 6.88 -10.40
N PRO A 31 -12.40 8.17 -10.55
CA PRO A 31 -13.73 8.66 -10.20
C PRO A 31 -14.86 8.04 -11.00
N ASN A 32 -14.65 7.82 -12.31
CA ASN A 32 -15.58 7.11 -13.17
C ASN A 32 -14.84 6.47 -14.38
N PRO A 33 -15.43 5.49 -15.08
CA PRO A 33 -14.75 4.82 -16.21
C PRO A 33 -14.42 5.73 -17.41
N LYS A 34 -15.10 6.88 -17.54
CA LYS A 34 -14.94 7.84 -18.65
C LYS A 34 -14.22 9.13 -18.21
N SER A 35 -13.60 9.15 -17.03
CA SER A 35 -13.08 10.39 -16.43
C SER A 35 -11.76 10.79 -17.07
N LYS A 36 -11.61 12.09 -17.32
CA LYS A 36 -10.40 12.67 -17.92
C LYS A 36 -9.42 13.09 -16.83
N ALA A 37 -8.18 13.40 -17.22
CA ALA A 37 -7.12 13.81 -16.29
C ALA A 37 -7.53 14.96 -15.35
N LYS A 38 -8.31 15.94 -15.84
CA LYS A 38 -8.83 17.04 -15.03
C LYS A 38 -9.75 16.54 -13.91
N ASP A 39 -10.67 15.64 -14.23
CA ASP A 39 -11.58 15.04 -13.23
C ASP A 39 -10.79 14.25 -12.17
N HIS A 40 -9.68 13.62 -12.57
CA HIS A 40 -8.81 12.89 -11.65
C HIS A 40 -8.09 13.85 -10.70
N GLN A 41 -7.59 14.98 -11.21
CA GLN A 41 -6.95 16.03 -10.40
C GLN A 41 -7.92 16.67 -9.42
N ASP A 42 -9.14 17.03 -9.87
CA ASP A 42 -10.15 17.64 -9.01
C ASP A 42 -10.61 16.66 -7.92
N ALA A 43 -10.82 15.39 -8.28
CA ALA A 43 -11.17 14.35 -7.33
C ALA A 43 -10.05 14.10 -6.32
N LEU A 44 -8.80 14.03 -6.76
CA LEU A 44 -7.66 13.86 -5.88
C LEU A 44 -7.51 15.04 -4.92
N SER A 45 -7.69 16.27 -5.41
CA SER A 45 -7.59 17.49 -4.60
C SER A 45 -8.63 17.52 -3.48
N LYS A 46 -9.89 17.18 -3.79
CA LYS A 46 -10.96 17.06 -2.78
C LYS A 46 -10.67 15.95 -1.76
N ARG A 47 -10.14 14.81 -2.20
CA ARG A 47 -9.76 13.70 -1.31
C ARG A 47 -8.60 14.08 -0.40
N LEU A 48 -7.62 14.81 -0.91
CA LEU A 48 -6.50 15.30 -0.12
C LEU A 48 -6.92 16.36 0.91
N ALA A 49 -7.97 17.15 0.64
CA ALA A 49 -8.55 18.06 1.63
C ALA A 49 -9.18 17.27 2.78
N LEU A 50 -10.09 16.34 2.48
CA LEU A 50 -10.71 15.46 3.49
C LEU A 50 -9.67 14.67 4.29
N TRP A 51 -8.59 14.25 3.62
CA TRP A 51 -7.47 13.58 4.26
C TRP A 51 -6.76 14.48 5.27
N LYS A 52 -6.48 15.73 4.89
CA LYS A 52 -5.84 16.72 5.78
C LYS A 52 -6.72 17.07 6.98
N ASP A 53 -8.03 17.11 6.78
CA ASP A 53 -9.00 17.42 7.83
C ASP A 53 -9.29 16.23 8.76
N GLY A 54 -8.66 15.06 8.54
CA GLY A 54 -8.85 13.86 9.36
C GLY A 54 -10.17 13.13 9.11
N GLU A 55 -10.92 13.49 8.07
CA GLU A 55 -12.25 13.00 7.74
C GLU A 55 -12.21 11.65 6.99
N ILE A 56 -11.50 10.68 7.54
CA ILE A 56 -11.26 9.35 6.94
C ILE A 56 -12.59 8.61 6.71
N SER A 57 -13.54 8.73 7.63
CA SER A 57 -14.87 8.10 7.52
C SER A 57 -15.65 8.61 6.30
N LYS A 58 -15.59 9.91 6.01
CA LYS A 58 -16.21 10.50 4.81
C LYS A 58 -15.49 10.01 3.56
N LEU A 59 -14.15 9.95 3.60
CA LEU A 59 -13.35 9.45 2.50
C LEU A 59 -13.67 7.99 2.14
N ILE A 60 -13.83 7.12 3.15
CA ILE A 60 -14.20 5.70 2.98
C ILE A 60 -15.67 5.58 2.53
N ARG A 61 -16.60 6.31 3.15
CA ARG A 61 -18.04 6.25 2.81
C ARG A 61 -18.30 6.71 1.38
N ASP A 62 -17.72 7.85 0.98
CA ASP A 62 -17.90 8.43 -0.35
C ASP A 62 -17.27 7.62 -1.48
N ARG A 63 -16.35 6.69 -1.17
CA ARG A 63 -15.54 5.98 -2.19
C ARG A 63 -15.68 4.47 -2.13
N GLY A 64 -15.53 3.87 -0.95
CA GLY A 64 -15.64 2.43 -0.74
C GLY A 64 -17.03 1.88 -1.04
N ARG A 65 -18.10 2.62 -0.74
CA ARG A 65 -19.48 2.14 -0.99
C ARG A 65 -20.11 2.70 -2.26
N ILE A 66 -19.96 4.00 -2.53
CA ILE A 66 -20.68 4.68 -3.63
C ILE A 66 -19.99 4.51 -4.98
N ILE A 67 -18.65 4.54 -5.04
CA ILE A 67 -17.93 4.39 -6.31
C ILE A 67 -17.76 2.92 -6.66
N GLN A 68 -17.37 2.04 -5.73
CA GLN A 68 -17.26 0.60 -6.03
C GLN A 68 -18.61 -0.02 -6.45
N SER A 69 -19.73 0.39 -5.85
CA SER A 69 -21.07 -0.07 -6.29
C SER A 69 -21.43 0.39 -7.71
N ARG A 70 -20.89 1.53 -8.18
CA ARG A 70 -21.10 2.06 -9.53
C ARG A 70 -20.10 1.53 -10.57
N ILE A 71 -18.92 1.13 -10.12
CA ILE A 71 -17.91 0.43 -10.94
C ILE A 71 -18.33 -1.03 -11.18
N GLY A 72 -19.25 -1.55 -10.36
CA GLY A 72 -19.87 -2.86 -10.51
C GLY A 72 -20.57 -3.03 -11.87
N LYS A 73 -19.98 -3.90 -12.69
CA LYS A 73 -20.40 -4.41 -14.02
C LYS A 73 -19.69 -3.75 -15.21
N PHE A 74 -18.36 -3.83 -15.24
CA PHE A 74 -17.71 -3.98 -16.54
C PHE A 74 -18.17 -5.33 -17.13
N LYS A 75 -19.14 -5.29 -18.05
CA LYS A 75 -19.31 -6.38 -19.01
C LYS A 75 -17.97 -6.49 -19.71
N GLY A 76 -17.36 -7.69 -19.65
CA GLY A 76 -16.07 -7.96 -20.28
C GLY A 76 -16.11 -7.37 -21.68
N SER A 77 -15.29 -6.35 -21.93
CA SER A 77 -15.13 -5.92 -23.30
C SER A 77 -14.43 -7.07 -23.99
N ASN A 78 -15.07 -7.63 -25.02
CA ASN A 78 -14.35 -8.44 -25.99
C ASN A 78 -13.37 -7.50 -26.68
N HIS A 79 -12.26 -7.22 -26.01
CA HIS A 79 -11.20 -6.40 -26.56
C HIS A 79 -10.66 -7.20 -27.76
N PRO A 80 -10.72 -6.66 -28.99
CA PRO A 80 -10.38 -7.41 -30.20
C PRO A 80 -8.90 -7.84 -30.25
N ASP A 81 -8.09 -7.43 -29.26
CA ASP A 81 -6.63 -7.51 -29.28
C ASP A 81 -6.03 -8.03 -27.96
N LYS A 82 -6.67 -9.03 -27.33
CA LYS A 82 -6.21 -9.59 -26.04
C LYS A 82 -4.75 -10.07 -26.09
N ALA A 83 -4.35 -10.67 -27.21
CA ALA A 83 -2.99 -11.15 -27.42
C ALA A 83 -1.95 -10.02 -27.41
N LYS A 84 -2.28 -8.85 -27.97
CA LYS A 84 -1.38 -7.68 -28.02
C LYS A 84 -1.17 -7.06 -26.64
N VAL A 85 -2.23 -6.96 -25.85
CA VAL A 85 -2.15 -6.46 -24.47
C VAL A 85 -1.38 -7.45 -23.58
N PHE A 86 -1.65 -8.75 -23.73
CA PHE A 86 -0.89 -9.79 -23.03
C PHE A 86 0.60 -9.75 -23.38
N ALA A 87 0.94 -9.73 -24.68
CA ALA A 87 2.33 -9.65 -25.14
C ALA A 87 3.03 -8.41 -24.60
N LYS A 88 2.37 -7.25 -24.62
CA LYS A 88 2.90 -6.02 -24.01
C LYS A 88 3.21 -6.21 -22.52
N LEU A 89 2.27 -6.74 -21.74
CA LEU A 89 2.46 -6.95 -20.30
C LEU A 89 3.58 -7.96 -20.01
N VAL A 90 3.71 -9.02 -20.82
CA VAL A 90 4.81 -9.98 -20.70
C VAL A 90 6.16 -9.35 -21.01
N LEU A 91 6.24 -8.57 -22.10
CA LEU A 91 7.46 -7.85 -22.49
C LEU A 91 7.87 -6.77 -21.48
N GLU A 92 6.89 -6.14 -20.82
CA GLU A 92 7.11 -5.22 -19.70
C GLU A 92 7.45 -5.94 -18.37
N GLY A 93 7.52 -7.28 -18.38
CA GLY A 93 7.83 -8.11 -17.21
C GLY A 93 6.69 -8.22 -16.19
N GLN A 94 5.48 -7.78 -16.54
CA GLN A 94 4.29 -7.79 -15.70
C GLN A 94 3.50 -9.10 -15.87
N ILE A 95 4.16 -10.24 -15.64
CA ILE A 95 3.62 -11.59 -15.89
C ILE A 95 2.29 -11.82 -15.14
N ASN A 96 2.19 -11.41 -13.87
CA ASN A 96 0.96 -11.60 -13.08
C ASN A 96 -0.22 -10.75 -13.60
N SER A 97 0.05 -9.53 -14.07
CA SER A 97 -0.96 -8.69 -14.71
C SER A 97 -1.42 -9.31 -16.03
N ALA A 98 -0.49 -9.89 -16.78
CA ALA A 98 -0.78 -10.60 -18.03
C ALA A 98 -1.66 -11.84 -17.77
N LEU A 99 -1.33 -12.65 -16.77
CA LEU A 99 -2.13 -13.80 -16.33
C LEU A 99 -3.52 -13.37 -15.84
N ARG A 100 -3.60 -12.30 -15.03
CA ARG A 100 -4.87 -11.75 -14.55
C ARG A 100 -5.75 -11.28 -15.71
N PHE A 101 -5.18 -10.62 -16.70
CA PHE A 101 -5.87 -10.16 -17.91
C PHE A 101 -6.44 -11.33 -18.73
N LEU A 102 -5.76 -12.47 -18.78
CA LEU A 102 -6.31 -13.70 -19.38
C LEU A 102 -7.44 -14.31 -18.54
N SER A 103 -7.36 -14.19 -17.21
CA SER A 103 -8.37 -14.72 -16.27
C SER A 103 -9.64 -13.88 -16.14
N GLU A 104 -9.77 -12.73 -16.81
CA GLU A 104 -10.95 -11.84 -16.71
C GLU A 104 -12.30 -12.49 -17.15
N ASN A 105 -12.29 -13.75 -17.60
CA ASN A 105 -13.51 -14.56 -17.74
C ASN A 105 -14.07 -15.07 -16.39
N SER A 106 -13.31 -15.03 -15.29
CA SER A 106 -13.75 -15.40 -13.94
C SER A 106 -13.97 -14.16 -13.07
N ASN A 107 -14.89 -13.28 -13.50
CA ASN A 107 -15.25 -12.07 -12.76
C ASN A 107 -16.09 -12.39 -11.51
N GLY A 108 -15.44 -12.88 -10.46
CA GLY A 108 -15.95 -12.72 -9.11
C GLY A 108 -15.74 -11.26 -8.70
N GLY A 109 -16.81 -10.46 -8.69
CA GLY A 109 -16.75 -9.11 -8.12
C GLY A 109 -16.32 -9.12 -6.65
N VAL A 110 -16.14 -7.94 -6.06
CA VAL A 110 -15.93 -7.84 -4.60
C VAL A 110 -17.17 -8.42 -3.91
N LEU A 111 -16.98 -9.54 -3.20
CA LEU A 111 -18.06 -10.18 -2.46
C LEU A 111 -18.48 -9.27 -1.30
N THR A 112 -19.77 -9.10 -1.11
CA THR A 112 -20.28 -8.28 0.01
C THR A 112 -19.90 -8.90 1.32
N LEU A 113 -19.53 -8.06 2.29
CA LEU A 113 -19.10 -8.49 3.63
C LEU A 113 -20.33 -8.85 4.47
N THR A 114 -20.94 -10.00 4.16
CA THR A 114 -22.07 -10.60 4.89
C THR A 114 -21.53 -11.49 6.02
N ASP A 115 -22.34 -11.78 7.04
CA ASP A 115 -21.92 -12.63 8.17
C ASP A 115 -21.45 -14.03 7.71
N ASP A 116 -22.08 -14.59 6.67
CA ASP A 116 -21.65 -15.83 6.04
C ASP A 116 -20.24 -15.71 5.41
N VAL A 117 -19.98 -14.61 4.70
CA VAL A 117 -18.66 -14.33 4.10
C VAL A 117 -17.59 -14.15 5.17
N MET A 118 -17.91 -13.44 6.26
CA MET A 118 -17.01 -13.31 7.40
C MET A 118 -16.73 -14.64 8.07
N THR A 119 -17.73 -15.52 8.16
CA THR A 119 -17.58 -16.87 8.71
C THR A 119 -16.67 -17.72 7.79
N GLN A 120 -16.88 -17.66 6.48
CA GLN A 120 -16.03 -18.35 5.50
C GLN A 120 -14.59 -17.84 5.48
N LEU A 121 -14.39 -16.52 5.62
CA LEU A 121 -13.05 -15.94 5.77
C LEU A 121 -12.38 -16.47 7.03
N LYS A 122 -13.05 -16.43 8.18
CA LYS A 122 -12.52 -17.01 9.42
C LYS A 122 -12.21 -18.50 9.31
N GLN A 123 -12.99 -19.27 8.54
CA GLN A 123 -12.68 -20.69 8.29
C GLN A 123 -11.44 -20.90 7.41
N LYS A 124 -11.18 -20.02 6.44
CA LYS A 124 -10.02 -20.10 5.53
C LYS A 124 -8.72 -19.65 6.18
N HIS A 125 -8.80 -18.80 7.18
CA HIS A 125 -7.66 -18.29 7.93
C HIS A 125 -7.57 -19.00 9.28
N PRO A 126 -6.69 -20.00 9.45
CA PRO A 126 -6.52 -20.64 10.76
C PRO A 126 -6.11 -19.61 11.81
N GLU A 127 -6.48 -19.86 13.07
CA GLU A 127 -6.06 -19.03 14.19
C GLU A 127 -4.53 -18.82 14.16
N PRO A 128 -4.04 -17.60 14.48
CA PRO A 128 -2.61 -17.30 14.45
C PRO A 128 -1.85 -18.35 15.26
N GLN A 129 -0.91 -19.05 14.62
CA GLN A 129 -0.08 -20.00 15.35
C GLN A 129 0.74 -19.23 16.39
N PRO A 130 0.84 -19.71 17.64
CA PRO A 130 1.74 -19.10 18.61
C PRO A 130 3.15 -19.12 18.04
N ALA A 131 3.89 -18.03 18.26
CA ALA A 131 5.26 -17.93 17.77
C ALA A 131 6.06 -19.15 18.29
N LYS A 132 6.70 -19.88 17.38
CA LYS A 132 7.54 -21.03 17.77
C LYS A 132 8.70 -20.51 18.62
N LEU A 133 9.04 -21.21 19.69
CA LEU A 133 10.12 -20.80 20.59
C LEU A 133 11.47 -20.59 19.85
N GLY A 134 11.74 -21.35 18.77
CA GLY A 134 12.94 -21.12 17.95
C GLY A 134 12.87 -19.93 16.98
N SER A 135 11.70 -19.31 16.80
CA SER A 135 11.48 -18.14 15.93
C SER A 135 11.48 -16.82 16.66
N VAL A 136 11.37 -16.86 18.00
CA VAL A 136 11.45 -15.68 18.85
C VAL A 136 12.89 -15.57 19.36
N LEU A 137 13.52 -14.42 19.14
CA LEU A 137 14.80 -14.13 19.77
C LEU A 137 14.56 -13.88 21.26
N PHE A 138 15.12 -14.76 22.09
CA PHE A 138 15.06 -14.65 23.54
C PHE A 138 16.35 -14.01 24.07
N GLY A 139 16.18 -12.93 24.83
CA GLY A 139 17.24 -12.28 25.60
C GLY A 139 17.57 -10.87 25.12
N PRO A 140 18.35 -10.11 25.91
CA PRO A 140 19.03 -8.94 25.40
C PRO A 140 19.91 -9.39 24.22
N LEU A 141 19.83 -8.69 23.09
CA LEU A 141 20.81 -8.87 22.02
C LEU A 141 22.17 -8.48 22.61
N ASN A 142 22.99 -9.48 22.95
CA ASN A 142 24.26 -9.26 23.67
C ASN A 142 25.33 -8.52 22.85
N ASP A 143 25.02 -8.18 21.59
CA ASP A 143 25.81 -7.26 20.79
C ASP A 143 25.04 -5.94 20.71
N GLU A 144 25.52 -4.90 21.38
CA GLU A 144 25.15 -3.52 21.04
C GLU A 144 25.56 -3.32 19.58
N ILE A 145 24.61 -3.50 18.65
CA ILE A 145 24.83 -3.19 17.24
C ILE A 145 25.16 -1.70 17.19
N PRO A 146 26.37 -1.31 16.76
CA PRO A 146 26.75 0.09 16.77
C PRO A 146 25.75 0.91 15.94
N GLU A 147 25.34 2.07 16.45
CA GLU A 147 24.39 2.94 15.75
C GLU A 147 24.88 3.33 14.34
N SER A 148 26.20 3.29 14.13
CA SER A 148 26.86 3.49 12.84
C SER A 148 26.39 2.51 11.75
N VAL A 149 25.92 1.30 12.10
CA VAL A 149 25.34 0.34 11.14
C VAL A 149 24.07 0.93 10.50
N TYR A 150 23.24 1.60 11.28
CA TYR A 150 21.99 2.21 10.81
C TYR A 150 22.20 3.58 10.16
N SER A 151 23.38 4.20 10.35
CA SER A 151 23.73 5.48 9.71
C SER A 151 23.62 5.42 8.18
N GLN A 152 23.93 4.25 7.59
CA GLN A 152 23.90 3.98 6.15
C GLN A 152 22.48 3.99 5.55
N ILE A 153 21.44 3.80 6.38
CA ILE A 153 20.05 3.86 5.93
C ILE A 153 19.72 5.31 5.54
N ASN A 154 19.72 5.63 4.26
CA ASN A 154 19.42 6.98 3.78
C ASN A 154 18.41 6.94 2.63
N GLY A 155 17.97 8.12 2.19
CA GLY A 155 16.99 8.23 1.10
C GLY A 155 17.47 7.57 -0.20
N GLU A 156 18.78 7.53 -0.46
CA GLU A 156 19.34 6.89 -1.65
C GLU A 156 19.26 5.37 -1.56
N ILE A 157 19.55 4.77 -0.41
CA ILE A 157 19.35 3.33 -0.17
C ILE A 157 17.87 2.96 -0.33
N VAL A 158 16.95 3.76 0.21
CA VAL A 158 15.50 3.55 0.02
C VAL A 158 15.11 3.60 -1.45
N ARG A 159 15.65 4.56 -2.20
CA ARG A 159 15.42 4.69 -3.64
C ARG A 159 15.95 3.48 -4.41
N GLN A 160 17.17 3.02 -4.10
CA GLN A 160 17.76 1.84 -4.71
C GLN A 160 16.98 0.57 -4.37
N ALA A 161 16.50 0.44 -3.12
CA ALA A 161 15.63 -0.64 -2.71
C ALA A 161 14.35 -0.65 -3.56
N ALA A 162 13.72 0.50 -3.79
CA ALA A 162 12.53 0.61 -4.64
C ALA A 162 12.76 0.09 -6.07
N PHE A 163 13.95 0.31 -6.65
CA PHE A 163 14.29 -0.24 -7.97
C PHE A 163 14.41 -1.76 -7.97
N ARG A 164 14.95 -2.33 -6.88
CA ARG A 164 15.15 -3.77 -6.68
C ARG A 164 13.86 -4.50 -6.31
N THR A 165 12.86 -3.79 -5.79
CA THR A 165 11.55 -4.36 -5.45
C THR A 165 10.89 -4.99 -6.67
N LYS A 166 10.39 -6.20 -6.47
CA LYS A 166 9.55 -6.95 -7.41
C LYS A 166 8.32 -7.41 -6.65
N GLY A 167 7.17 -7.40 -7.31
CA GLY A 167 5.91 -7.79 -6.67
C GLY A 167 4.71 -7.08 -7.28
N SER A 168 3.55 -7.71 -7.18
CA SER A 168 2.24 -7.14 -7.53
C SER A 168 1.70 -6.27 -6.39
N GLY A 169 0.56 -5.63 -6.63
CA GLY A 169 -0.13 -4.85 -5.61
C GLY A 169 -0.45 -5.70 -4.37
N GLY A 170 0.14 -5.34 -3.24
CA GLY A 170 -0.24 -5.87 -1.93
C GLY A 170 -1.57 -5.26 -1.45
N PRO A 171 -1.86 -5.22 -0.14
CA PRO A 171 -3.10 -4.64 0.40
C PRO A 171 -3.30 -3.15 0.05
N SER A 172 -2.21 -2.43 -0.22
CA SER A 172 -2.26 -1.03 -0.70
C SER A 172 -2.68 -0.90 -2.18
N GLY A 173 -2.72 -2.01 -2.93
CA GLY A 173 -3.00 -2.04 -4.37
C GLY A 173 -1.86 -1.51 -5.25
N VAL A 174 -0.73 -1.10 -4.67
CA VAL A 174 0.41 -0.55 -5.42
C VAL A 174 1.45 -1.62 -5.69
N ASP A 175 1.77 -1.83 -6.96
CA ASP A 175 2.78 -2.79 -7.40
C ASP A 175 4.20 -2.19 -7.37
N ALA A 176 5.20 -3.02 -7.67
CA ALA A 176 6.60 -2.57 -7.71
C ALA A 176 6.83 -1.38 -8.66
N ASN A 177 6.12 -1.31 -9.78
CA ASN A 177 6.22 -0.18 -10.72
C ASN A 177 5.64 1.10 -10.13
N GLY A 178 4.53 1.01 -9.39
CA GLY A 178 3.95 2.12 -8.64
C GLY A 178 4.92 2.65 -7.59
N PHE A 179 5.55 1.77 -6.80
CA PHE A 179 6.58 2.19 -5.83
C PHE A 179 7.81 2.80 -6.48
N ARG A 180 8.33 2.21 -7.57
CA ARG A 180 9.40 2.81 -8.38
C ARG A 180 9.04 4.21 -8.86
N ARG A 181 7.81 4.40 -9.32
CA ARG A 181 7.33 5.71 -9.77
C ARG A 181 7.25 6.70 -8.60
N MET A 182 6.68 6.34 -7.46
CA MET A 182 6.55 7.23 -6.32
C MET A 182 7.90 7.65 -5.73
N LEU A 183 8.83 6.71 -5.59
CA LEU A 183 10.09 6.90 -4.87
C LEU A 183 11.23 7.37 -5.77
N ALA A 184 11.23 7.01 -7.07
CA ALA A 184 12.37 7.28 -7.95
C ALA A 184 12.07 8.18 -9.15
N CYS A 185 10.81 8.56 -9.40
CA CYS A 185 10.50 9.39 -10.56
C CYS A 185 10.96 10.84 -10.39
N LYS A 186 11.69 11.35 -11.38
CA LYS A 186 12.18 12.74 -11.42
C LYS A 186 11.06 13.77 -11.57
N SER A 187 9.90 13.39 -12.10
CA SER A 187 8.75 14.32 -12.29
C SER A 187 8.22 14.88 -10.97
N PHE A 188 8.42 14.17 -9.86
CA PHE A 188 7.96 14.59 -8.53
C PHE A 188 8.96 15.49 -7.79
N LYS A 189 10.09 15.84 -8.42
CA LYS A 189 11.13 16.75 -7.90
C LYS A 189 11.52 16.37 -6.46
N GLN A 190 11.51 17.34 -5.54
CA GLN A 190 11.91 17.14 -4.15
C GLN A 190 10.93 16.25 -3.34
N SER A 191 9.71 16.03 -3.84
CA SER A 191 8.71 15.25 -3.10
C SER A 191 9.09 13.78 -2.96
N SER A 192 9.65 13.18 -4.02
CA SER A 192 10.11 11.78 -3.99
C SER A 192 11.34 11.63 -3.08
N THR A 193 12.27 12.58 -3.12
CA THR A 193 13.43 12.61 -2.21
C THR A 193 13.00 12.74 -0.74
N ARG A 194 12.11 13.69 -0.43
CA ARG A 194 11.58 13.88 0.94
C ARG A 194 10.85 12.63 1.45
N LEU A 195 10.13 11.93 0.58
CA LEU A 195 9.48 10.67 0.93
C LEU A 195 10.51 9.58 1.24
N CYS A 196 11.55 9.44 0.41
CA CYS A 196 12.63 8.48 0.67
C CYS A 196 13.37 8.77 1.98
N GLU A 197 13.65 10.05 2.28
CA GLU A 197 14.26 10.46 3.55
C GLU A 197 13.34 10.21 4.75
N ALA A 198 12.03 10.41 4.61
CA ALA A 198 11.08 10.10 5.67
C ALA A 198 10.99 8.59 5.95
N ILE A 199 11.01 7.75 4.91
CA ILE A 199 11.06 6.29 5.04
C ILE A 199 12.38 5.85 5.67
N ALA A 200 13.51 6.46 5.27
CA ALA A 200 14.82 6.14 5.84
C ALA A 200 14.86 6.47 7.34
N ARG A 201 14.34 7.63 7.76
CA ARG A 201 14.21 7.98 9.18
C ARG A 201 13.34 6.98 9.93
N MET A 202 12.19 6.61 9.37
CA MET A 202 11.30 5.62 9.96
C MET A 202 12.02 4.28 10.17
N ALA A 203 12.74 3.80 9.16
CA ALA A 203 13.52 2.57 9.22
C ALA A 203 14.63 2.63 10.28
N LYS A 204 15.32 3.77 10.44
CA LYS A 204 16.30 3.94 11.52
C LYS A 204 15.65 3.85 12.89
N THR A 205 14.56 4.59 13.11
CA THR A 205 13.84 4.57 14.38
C THR A 205 13.37 3.16 14.75
N LEU A 206 12.86 2.38 13.78
CA LEU A 206 12.49 0.98 13.97
C LEU A 206 13.65 0.08 14.40
N CYS A 207 14.88 0.42 14.02
CA CYS A 207 16.06 -0.38 14.33
C CYS A 207 16.78 0.06 15.61
N THR A 208 16.65 1.33 16.00
CA THR A 208 17.42 1.91 17.13
C THR A 208 16.60 2.16 18.38
N GLN A 209 15.27 2.21 18.27
CA GLN A 209 14.39 2.54 19.39
C GLN A 209 13.42 1.40 19.66
N TYR A 210 13.06 1.25 20.93
CA TYR A 210 11.93 0.41 21.31
C TYR A 210 10.64 1.10 20.88
N ILE A 211 9.84 0.39 20.11
CA ILE A 211 8.57 0.90 19.57
C ILE A 211 7.47 -0.04 20.04
N ASP A 212 6.40 0.56 20.58
CA ASP A 212 5.21 -0.20 20.96
C ASP A 212 4.64 -0.92 19.71
N PRO A 213 4.52 -2.26 19.73
CA PRO A 213 3.96 -3.05 18.64
C PRO A 213 2.61 -2.56 18.12
N THR A 214 1.79 -1.92 18.97
CA THR A 214 0.48 -1.37 18.57
C THR A 214 0.60 -0.29 17.48
N THR A 215 1.73 0.43 17.43
CA THR A 215 1.96 1.52 16.48
C THR A 215 2.35 1.04 15.09
N ILE A 216 2.95 -0.15 15.00
CA ILE A 216 3.43 -0.77 13.75
C ILE A 216 2.54 -1.92 13.30
N GLU A 217 1.44 -2.17 14.00
CA GLU A 217 0.43 -3.17 13.69
C GLU A 217 0.04 -3.14 12.21
N ALA A 218 -0.12 -1.95 11.63
CA ALA A 218 -0.47 -1.76 10.21
C ALA A 218 0.57 -2.32 9.21
N LEU A 219 1.83 -2.48 9.62
CA LEU A 219 2.91 -3.04 8.82
C LEU A 219 3.04 -4.56 9.01
N ILE A 220 2.60 -5.07 10.17
CA ILE A 220 2.76 -6.47 10.57
C ILE A 220 1.51 -7.29 10.23
N LEU A 221 0.32 -6.70 10.39
CA LEU A 221 -0.96 -7.30 10.01
C LEU A 221 -1.26 -7.06 8.53
N VAL A 222 -0.57 -7.84 7.69
CA VAL A 222 -1.10 -8.27 6.40
C VAL A 222 -1.43 -9.76 6.55
N VAL A 223 -2.59 -10.04 7.14
CA VAL A 223 -3.19 -11.37 7.19
C VAL A 223 -4.64 -11.27 6.76
#